data_AF-A0A938I6E5-F1
#
_entry.id   AF-A0A938I6E5-F1
#
_cell.length_a   1.000
_cell.length_b   1.000
_cell.length_c   1.000
_cell.angle_alpha   90.00
_cell.angle_beta   90.00
_cell.angle_gamma   90.00
#
_symmetry.space_group_name_H-M   'P 1'
#
loop_
_entity.id
_entity.type
_entity.pdbx_description
1 polymer ?
#
loop_
_entity_poly.entity_id
_entity_poly.type
_entity_poly.pdbx_seq_one_letter_code
_entity_poly.pdbx_strand_id
1 'polypeptide(L)'
;MKRACWFLGISLLLPFFGSARAADDPTKPVDYEWVKITLNAAFAPRDGAGALSFQGKMWFIGGWNPGAATRSFFPRICNNEVWSSKDGAEWILEKPNTFKDRSFDAKADWEGRHTAGYAVYRDKLWILGGDCNQGNYQPDVWNTADGKNWKLINPSTPWGQRALHYTVVHADKIWVMGGQTMPAFAKSDEAFYRDVWTTTDGVEWASVKPQEPYWSARGMIGGSAVHKGRIWILGGGTYDTPKTPTRQYLNDVWSSADGVQWKRHIEAAPWVPRQYHDVAAWDDRLWVFEGYAKGNRNDAWYSADGEHWFEVPNTPWKPRHAASVFVHNGSLWMVAGNNMESDVWRLKRK
;
A
#
# COMPACT_ATOMS: atom_id res chain seq x y z
N MET A 1 -25.05 45.02 53.04
CA MET A 1 -24.13 44.84 51.90
C MET A 1 -23.33 43.56 52.13
N LYS A 2 -23.62 42.51 51.37
CA LYS A 2 -22.98 41.18 51.51
C LYS A 2 -21.64 41.18 50.76
N ARG A 3 -20.56 40.77 51.43
CA ARG A 3 -19.23 40.55 50.84
C ARG A 3 -19.21 39.17 50.17
N ALA A 4 -18.77 39.10 48.91
CA ALA A 4 -18.52 37.84 48.21
C ALA A 4 -17.03 37.48 48.33
N CYS A 5 -16.75 36.32 48.93
CA CYS A 5 -15.43 35.67 48.89
C CYS A 5 -15.32 34.85 47.60
N TRP A 6 -14.25 35.05 46.83
CA TRP A 6 -13.87 34.20 45.72
C TRP A 6 -12.86 33.15 46.20
N PHE A 7 -13.20 31.87 46.06
CA PHE A 7 -12.25 30.77 46.21
C PHE A 7 -11.59 30.51 44.84
N LEU A 8 -10.28 30.76 44.73
CA LEU A 8 -9.48 30.23 43.64
C LEU A 8 -9.16 28.76 43.92
N GLY A 9 -9.77 27.85 43.17
CA GLY A 9 -9.36 26.45 43.12
C GLY A 9 -8.10 26.32 42.25
N ILE A 10 -6.97 25.98 42.87
CA ILE A 10 -5.75 25.60 42.16
C ILE A 10 -5.94 24.16 41.65
N SER A 11 -6.15 24.01 40.35
CA SER A 11 -6.14 22.71 39.69
C SER A 11 -4.68 22.29 39.45
N LEU A 12 -4.17 21.38 40.28
CA LEU A 12 -2.88 20.72 40.09
C LEU A 12 -2.99 19.77 38.88
N LEU A 13 -2.50 20.21 37.72
CA LEU A 13 -2.21 19.35 36.58
C LEU A 13 -0.97 18.50 36.91
N LEU A 14 -1.19 17.24 37.26
CA LEU A 14 -0.13 16.22 37.29
C LEU A 14 0.27 15.89 35.85
N PRO A 15 1.54 16.04 35.45
CA PRO A 15 1.98 15.61 34.14
C PRO A 15 1.93 14.08 34.08
N PHE A 16 1.17 13.55 33.12
CA PHE A 16 1.28 12.17 32.69
C PHE A 16 2.68 11.96 32.10
N PHE A 17 3.61 11.44 32.91
CA PHE A 17 4.83 10.84 32.41
C PHE A 17 4.48 9.49 31.79
N GLY A 18 3.98 9.51 30.56
CA GLY A 18 4.07 8.35 29.70
C GLY A 18 5.56 8.05 29.52
N SER A 19 6.03 6.92 30.06
CA SER A 19 7.40 6.45 29.89
C SER A 19 7.73 6.41 28.40
N ALA A 20 8.46 7.40 27.89
CA ALA A 20 9.07 7.33 26.57
C ALA A 20 9.99 6.12 26.57
N ARG A 21 9.65 5.09 25.80
CA ARG A 21 10.50 3.92 25.63
C ARG A 21 11.84 4.41 25.08
N ALA A 22 12.95 4.01 25.69
CA ALA A 22 14.28 4.28 25.15
C ALA A 22 14.32 3.77 23.70
N ALA A 23 14.90 4.57 22.80
CA ALA A 23 15.04 4.17 21.40
C ALA A 23 15.89 2.89 21.33
N ASP A 24 15.42 1.87 20.64
CA ASP A 24 16.21 0.66 20.43
C ASP A 24 17.44 0.99 19.56
N ASP A 25 18.53 0.27 19.78
CA ASP A 25 19.71 0.33 18.91
C ASP A 25 19.31 -0.10 17.48
N PRO A 26 19.49 0.77 16.46
CA PRO A 26 19.11 0.47 15.09
C PRO A 26 19.89 -0.72 14.48
N THR A 27 21.02 -1.08 15.08
CA THR A 27 21.90 -2.18 14.64
C THR A 27 21.62 -3.51 15.36
N LYS A 28 20.59 -3.57 16.21
CA LYS A 28 20.23 -4.77 16.96
C LYS A 28 18.85 -5.30 16.54
N PRO A 29 18.70 -6.63 16.49
CA PRO A 29 17.40 -7.23 16.22
C PRO A 29 16.43 -6.98 17.38
N VAL A 30 15.16 -6.89 17.03
CA VAL A 30 13.99 -6.85 17.92
C VAL A 30 13.17 -8.11 17.67
N ASP A 31 12.60 -8.66 18.74
CA ASP A 31 11.75 -9.83 18.66
C ASP A 31 10.31 -9.49 18.29
N TYR A 32 9.81 -10.17 17.26
CA TYR A 32 8.43 -10.08 16.82
C TYR A 32 7.79 -11.47 16.79
N GLU A 33 6.47 -11.53 16.92
CA GLU A 33 5.69 -12.75 16.75
C GLU A 33 4.48 -12.57 15.85
N TRP A 34 4.32 -13.52 14.93
CA TRP A 34 3.12 -13.67 14.14
C TRP A 34 2.05 -14.40 14.95
N VAL A 35 0.86 -13.80 14.97
CA VAL A 35 -0.35 -14.35 15.57
C VAL A 35 -1.34 -14.64 14.45
N LYS A 36 -1.78 -15.90 14.37
CA LYS A 36 -2.88 -16.30 13.49
C LYS A 36 -4.19 -15.70 14.00
N ILE A 37 -4.89 -14.95 13.16
CA ILE A 37 -6.18 -14.34 13.51
C ILE A 37 -7.32 -15.20 12.95
N THR A 38 -7.29 -15.45 11.65
CA THR A 38 -8.20 -16.39 10.98
C THR A 38 -7.53 -16.96 9.73
N LEU A 39 -7.93 -18.16 9.30
CA LEU A 39 -7.53 -18.73 8.00
C LEU A 39 -8.65 -18.60 6.96
N ASN A 40 -9.84 -18.17 7.39
CA ASN A 40 -11.06 -18.15 6.60
C ASN A 40 -11.79 -16.82 6.85
N ALA A 41 -11.19 -15.70 6.45
CA ALA A 41 -11.89 -14.42 6.47
C ALA A 41 -13.12 -14.46 5.54
N ALA A 42 -14.12 -13.62 5.84
CA ALA A 42 -15.43 -13.65 5.16
C ALA A 42 -15.38 -13.28 3.67
N PHE A 43 -14.32 -12.60 3.24
CA PHE A 43 -14.13 -12.20 1.86
C PHE A 43 -13.55 -13.35 1.02
N ALA A 44 -13.88 -13.37 -0.27
CA ALA A 44 -13.25 -14.31 -1.21
C ALA A 44 -11.75 -14.00 -1.37
N PRO A 45 -10.89 -15.04 -1.51
CA PRO A 45 -9.44 -14.87 -1.60
C PRO A 45 -9.06 -14.01 -2.81
N ARG A 46 -8.01 -13.21 -2.68
CA ARG A 46 -7.63 -12.25 -3.72
C ARG A 46 -6.19 -11.78 -3.61
N ASP A 47 -5.71 -11.26 -4.73
CA ASP A 47 -4.41 -10.63 -4.94
C ASP A 47 -4.58 -9.11 -5.10
N GLY A 48 -3.63 -8.33 -4.59
CA GLY A 48 -3.42 -6.94 -4.98
C GLY A 48 -4.55 -6.00 -4.58
N ALA A 49 -5.31 -6.38 -3.56
CA ALA A 49 -6.36 -5.54 -2.99
C ALA A 49 -5.75 -4.35 -2.23
N GLY A 50 -6.48 -3.24 -2.19
CA GLY A 50 -6.08 -2.07 -1.43
C GLY A 50 -6.18 -2.33 0.07
N ALA A 51 -5.16 -1.90 0.81
CA ALA A 51 -5.04 -2.07 2.25
C ALA A 51 -4.85 -0.71 2.93
N LEU A 52 -5.90 -0.19 3.58
CA LEU A 52 -5.85 1.13 4.23
C LEU A 52 -6.34 1.05 5.67
N SER A 53 -5.70 1.81 6.56
CA SER A 53 -6.10 1.94 7.97
C SER A 53 -6.68 3.33 8.20
N PHE A 54 -7.98 3.41 8.45
CA PHE A 54 -8.69 4.68 8.52
C PHE A 54 -9.88 4.61 9.47
N GLN A 55 -10.04 5.64 10.32
CA GLN A 55 -11.12 5.74 11.31
C GLN A 55 -11.28 4.47 12.17
N GLY A 56 -10.17 3.91 12.64
CA GLY A 56 -10.19 2.73 13.51
C GLY A 56 -10.62 1.44 12.83
N LYS A 57 -10.55 1.37 11.49
CA LYS A 57 -10.78 0.15 10.71
C LYS A 57 -9.67 -0.09 9.67
N MET A 58 -9.41 -1.36 9.38
CA MET A 58 -8.78 -1.82 8.15
C MET A 58 -9.81 -1.83 7.04
N TRP A 59 -9.50 -1.26 5.89
CA TRP A 59 -10.33 -1.19 4.69
C TRP A 59 -9.66 -1.98 3.57
N PHE A 60 -10.35 -3.01 3.09
CA PHE A 60 -9.87 -3.96 2.09
C PHE A 60 -10.66 -3.80 0.79
N ILE A 61 -10.00 -3.34 -0.27
CA ILE A 61 -10.65 -2.70 -1.42
C ILE A 61 -10.29 -3.43 -2.71
N GLY A 62 -11.31 -3.92 -3.43
CA GLY A 62 -11.12 -4.56 -4.74
C GLY A 62 -10.28 -5.83 -4.67
N GLY A 63 -9.41 -6.01 -5.67
CA GLY A 63 -8.50 -7.14 -5.83
C GLY A 63 -8.79 -8.00 -7.07
N TRP A 64 -7.89 -8.93 -7.33
CA TRP A 64 -7.91 -9.84 -8.48
C TRP A 64 -8.03 -11.31 -8.04
N ASN A 65 -8.87 -12.07 -8.75
CA ASN A 65 -8.95 -13.51 -8.68
C ASN A 65 -9.48 -14.07 -10.01
N PRO A 66 -8.67 -14.84 -10.78
CA PRO A 66 -9.06 -15.36 -12.08
C PRO A 66 -9.83 -16.68 -12.00
N GLY A 67 -9.91 -17.30 -10.81
CA GLY A 67 -10.45 -18.65 -10.61
C GLY A 67 -11.87 -18.80 -11.13
N ALA A 68 -12.16 -19.95 -11.75
CA ALA A 68 -13.53 -20.25 -12.20
C ALA A 68 -14.50 -20.38 -11.00
N ALA A 69 -14.03 -20.91 -9.88
CA ALA A 69 -14.84 -21.10 -8.67
C ALA A 69 -15.22 -19.78 -7.96
N THR A 70 -14.54 -18.67 -8.26
CA THR A 70 -14.72 -17.38 -7.58
C THR A 70 -15.50 -16.37 -8.41
N ARG A 71 -16.08 -16.79 -9.54
CA ARG A 71 -16.79 -15.92 -10.49
C ARG A 71 -18.05 -15.25 -9.95
N SER A 72 -18.66 -15.80 -8.90
CA SER A 72 -19.72 -15.11 -8.16
C SER A 72 -19.23 -13.81 -7.50
N PHE A 73 -17.96 -13.76 -7.10
CA PHE A 73 -17.31 -12.60 -6.47
C PHE A 73 -16.56 -11.74 -7.48
N PHE A 74 -15.85 -12.37 -8.43
CA PHE A 74 -15.00 -11.75 -9.45
C PHE A 74 -15.47 -12.10 -10.87
N PRO A 75 -16.67 -11.66 -11.28
CA PRO A 75 -17.22 -12.04 -12.58
C PRO A 75 -16.31 -11.61 -13.74
N ARG A 76 -15.63 -10.47 -13.59
CA ARG A 76 -14.65 -9.92 -14.53
C ARG A 76 -13.21 -9.97 -14.02
N ILE A 77 -12.81 -11.03 -13.31
CA ILE A 77 -11.47 -11.29 -12.70
C ILE A 77 -10.99 -10.28 -11.65
N CYS A 78 -11.44 -9.03 -11.71
CA CYS A 78 -11.34 -8.06 -10.63
C CYS A 78 -12.74 -7.73 -10.12
N ASN A 79 -12.82 -7.18 -8.92
CA ASN A 79 -14.07 -6.66 -8.37
C ASN A 79 -13.87 -5.28 -7.74
N ASN A 80 -14.97 -4.63 -7.36
CA ASN A 80 -14.95 -3.31 -6.74
C ASN A 80 -15.70 -3.23 -5.40
N GLU A 81 -15.73 -4.34 -4.67
CA GLU A 81 -16.29 -4.35 -3.32
C GLU A 81 -15.33 -3.74 -2.30
N VAL A 82 -15.89 -3.30 -1.18
CA VAL A 82 -15.13 -2.74 -0.05
C VAL A 82 -15.54 -3.45 1.21
N TRP A 83 -14.54 -4.01 1.89
CA TRP A 83 -14.69 -4.63 3.20
C TRP A 83 -14.04 -3.77 4.27
N SER A 84 -14.52 -3.86 5.50
CA SER A 84 -13.85 -3.28 6.65
C SER A 84 -13.77 -4.24 7.83
N SER A 85 -12.76 -4.07 8.67
CA SER A 85 -12.58 -4.83 9.92
C SER A 85 -11.89 -3.99 10.98
N LYS A 86 -12.22 -4.22 12.26
CA LYS A 86 -11.51 -3.59 13.40
C LYS A 86 -10.39 -4.48 13.95
N ASP A 87 -10.43 -5.78 13.69
CA ASP A 87 -9.63 -6.78 14.39
C ASP A 87 -9.08 -7.89 13.48
N GLY A 88 -9.40 -7.86 12.19
CA GLY A 88 -8.99 -8.84 11.19
C GLY A 88 -9.71 -10.19 11.28
N ALA A 89 -10.50 -10.44 12.33
CA ALA A 89 -11.28 -11.67 12.49
C ALA A 89 -12.66 -11.51 11.85
N GLU A 90 -13.35 -10.40 12.12
CA GLU A 90 -14.66 -10.09 11.58
C GLU A 90 -14.57 -9.05 10.47
N TRP A 91 -15.11 -9.37 9.30
CA TRP A 91 -15.10 -8.49 8.12
C TRP A 91 -16.52 -8.15 7.69
N ILE A 92 -16.79 -6.86 7.53
CA ILE A 92 -18.08 -6.30 7.13
C ILE A 92 -17.99 -5.87 5.68
N LEU A 93 -18.90 -6.35 4.83
CA LEU A 93 -19.04 -5.87 3.46
C LEU A 93 -19.71 -4.49 3.48
N GLU A 94 -18.92 -3.43 3.36
CA GLU A 94 -19.41 -2.04 3.41
C GLU A 94 -20.02 -1.62 2.07
N LYS A 95 -19.43 -2.06 0.95
CA LYS A 95 -19.92 -1.83 -0.41
C LYS A 95 -19.89 -3.13 -1.22
N PRO A 96 -21.02 -3.60 -1.78
CA PRO A 96 -21.03 -4.77 -2.65
C PRO A 96 -20.35 -4.48 -4.00
N ASN A 97 -19.86 -5.54 -4.65
CA ASN A 97 -19.33 -5.44 -6.01
C ASN A 97 -20.46 -5.06 -6.99
N THR A 98 -20.30 -3.94 -7.68
CA THR A 98 -21.18 -3.45 -8.76
C THR A 98 -20.57 -3.70 -10.14
N PHE A 99 -19.27 -3.98 -10.21
CA PHE A 99 -18.54 -4.33 -11.45
C PHE A 99 -18.84 -5.77 -11.87
N LYS A 100 -20.00 -5.98 -12.51
CA LYS A 100 -20.51 -7.31 -12.88
C LYS A 100 -20.20 -7.73 -14.30
N ASP A 101 -20.39 -6.85 -15.26
CA ASP A 101 -20.28 -7.17 -16.68
C ASP A 101 -19.84 -5.92 -17.49
N ARG A 102 -20.00 -5.98 -18.83
CA ARG A 102 -19.58 -4.93 -19.75
C ARG A 102 -20.57 -3.75 -19.84
N SER A 103 -21.75 -3.86 -19.25
CA SER A 103 -22.74 -2.77 -19.16
C SER A 103 -22.46 -1.79 -18.00
N PHE A 104 -21.43 -2.06 -17.20
CA PHE A 104 -21.01 -1.21 -16.09
C PHE A 104 -20.70 0.24 -16.52
N ASP A 105 -21.22 1.21 -15.77
CA ASP A 105 -20.93 2.64 -15.98
C ASP A 105 -19.75 3.10 -15.10
N ALA A 106 -18.58 3.20 -15.73
CA ALA A 106 -17.34 3.66 -15.09
C ALA A 106 -17.35 5.14 -14.68
N LYS A 107 -18.41 5.91 -14.95
CA LYS A 107 -18.59 7.26 -14.41
C LYS A 107 -19.40 7.27 -13.11
N ALA A 108 -20.23 6.25 -12.89
CA ALA A 108 -21.08 6.15 -11.71
C ALA A 108 -20.38 5.45 -10.53
N ASP A 109 -19.47 4.52 -10.82
CA ASP A 109 -18.67 3.81 -9.81
C ASP A 109 -17.33 3.38 -10.43
N TRP A 110 -16.34 3.06 -9.60
CA TRP A 110 -15.01 2.70 -10.07
C TRP A 110 -14.97 1.26 -10.58
N GLU A 111 -14.31 1.03 -11.72
CA GLU A 111 -14.11 -0.32 -12.25
C GLU A 111 -13.30 -1.21 -11.30
N GLY A 112 -13.60 -2.51 -11.29
CA GLY A 112 -12.85 -3.48 -10.50
C GLY A 112 -11.38 -3.53 -10.90
N ARG A 113 -10.50 -3.48 -9.90
CA ARG A 113 -9.05 -3.33 -10.09
C ARG A 113 -8.24 -3.98 -8.97
N HIS A 114 -6.97 -4.25 -9.26
CA HIS A 114 -5.94 -4.65 -8.31
C HIS A 114 -4.70 -3.80 -8.53
N THR A 115 -3.78 -3.77 -7.56
CA THR A 115 -2.49 -3.04 -7.63
C THR A 115 -2.62 -1.58 -8.08
N ALA A 116 -3.76 -0.95 -7.74
CA ALA A 116 -3.97 0.48 -7.86
C ALA A 116 -3.22 1.24 -6.78
N GLY A 117 -3.11 2.56 -6.93
CA GLY A 117 -2.67 3.44 -5.87
C GLY A 117 -3.76 3.56 -4.82
N TYR A 118 -3.42 3.32 -3.55
CA TYR A 118 -4.34 3.47 -2.43
C TYR A 118 -3.74 4.42 -1.41
N ALA A 119 -4.55 5.34 -0.88
CA ALA A 119 -4.08 6.31 0.11
C ALA A 119 -5.18 6.69 1.12
N VAL A 120 -4.76 6.98 2.35
CA VAL A 120 -5.57 7.75 3.31
C VAL A 120 -5.05 9.17 3.29
N TYR A 121 -5.90 10.12 2.93
CA TYR A 121 -5.48 11.52 2.82
C TYR A 121 -6.66 12.46 3.06
N ARG A 122 -6.45 13.48 3.92
CA ARG A 122 -7.45 14.50 4.29
C ARG A 122 -8.82 13.88 4.60
N ASP A 123 -8.82 12.96 5.56
CA ASP A 123 -9.98 12.25 6.09
C ASP A 123 -10.80 11.46 5.06
N LYS A 124 -10.12 10.89 4.06
CA LYS A 124 -10.73 10.05 3.03
C LYS A 124 -9.83 8.88 2.63
N LEU A 125 -10.48 7.84 2.14
CA LEU A 125 -9.86 6.77 1.35
C LEU A 125 -9.80 7.22 -0.11
N TRP A 126 -8.69 6.94 -0.78
CA TRP A 126 -8.44 7.30 -2.17
C TRP A 126 -8.02 6.07 -2.98
N ILE A 127 -8.49 6.03 -4.23
CA ILE A 127 -8.03 5.13 -5.28
C ILE A 127 -7.45 6.00 -6.38
N LEU A 128 -6.22 5.73 -6.79
CA LEU A 128 -5.49 6.48 -7.81
C LEU A 128 -4.96 5.52 -8.84
N GLY A 129 -5.40 5.67 -10.08
CA GLY A 129 -4.87 4.85 -11.16
C GLY A 129 -5.12 3.35 -10.97
N GLY A 130 -4.40 2.55 -11.76
CA GLY A 130 -4.47 1.09 -11.79
C GLY A 130 -5.88 0.60 -12.15
N ASP A 131 -6.10 -0.49 -12.85
CA ASP A 131 -5.28 -1.53 -13.45
C ASP A 131 -5.36 -1.42 -15.00
N CYS A 132 -4.87 -2.42 -15.73
CA CYS A 132 -5.00 -2.60 -17.17
C CYS A 132 -5.67 -3.93 -17.58
N ASN A 133 -5.97 -4.84 -16.63
CA ASN A 133 -6.55 -6.16 -16.91
C ASN A 133 -7.95 -6.14 -17.57
N GLN A 134 -8.62 -4.99 -17.59
CA GLN A 134 -9.93 -4.84 -18.24
C GLN A 134 -9.84 -4.51 -19.73
N GLY A 135 -8.63 -4.46 -20.29
CA GLY A 135 -8.36 -4.12 -21.69
C GLY A 135 -8.11 -2.62 -21.92
N ASN A 136 -8.23 -1.81 -20.87
CA ASN A 136 -7.93 -0.38 -20.83
C ASN A 136 -7.22 -0.05 -19.52
N TYR A 137 -6.44 1.03 -19.54
CA TYR A 137 -5.94 1.65 -18.31
C TYR A 137 -7.06 2.40 -17.60
N GLN A 138 -6.91 2.51 -16.30
CA GLN A 138 -7.80 3.24 -15.40
C GLN A 138 -7.00 4.41 -14.79
N PRO A 139 -6.83 5.55 -15.49
CA PRO A 139 -6.07 6.72 -15.02
C PRO A 139 -6.94 7.67 -14.16
N ASP A 140 -7.99 7.15 -13.56
CA ASP A 140 -8.98 7.89 -12.80
C ASP A 140 -8.60 7.99 -11.31
N VAL A 141 -9.19 8.96 -10.63
CA VAL A 141 -9.02 9.21 -9.19
C VAL A 141 -10.38 9.21 -8.53
N TRP A 142 -10.53 8.38 -7.50
CA TRP A 142 -11.74 8.29 -6.70
C TRP A 142 -11.44 8.53 -5.23
N ASN A 143 -12.39 9.09 -4.49
CA ASN A 143 -12.31 9.10 -3.03
C ASN A 143 -13.66 8.88 -2.35
N THR A 144 -13.59 8.55 -1.07
CA THR A 144 -14.75 8.38 -0.21
C THR A 144 -14.37 8.70 1.24
N ALA A 145 -15.35 9.18 2.02
CA ALA A 145 -15.20 9.37 3.46
C ALA A 145 -15.68 8.15 4.27
N ASP A 146 -16.43 7.24 3.65
CA ASP A 146 -17.16 6.17 4.35
C ASP A 146 -16.97 4.76 3.76
N GLY A 147 -16.22 4.64 2.65
CA GLY A 147 -15.99 3.36 1.97
C GLY A 147 -17.17 2.89 1.09
N LYS A 148 -18.30 3.61 1.10
CA LYS A 148 -19.55 3.23 0.44
C LYS A 148 -19.86 4.13 -0.74
N ASN A 149 -19.82 5.44 -0.49
CA ASN A 149 -20.16 6.47 -1.45
C ASN A 149 -18.87 7.03 -2.05
N TRP A 150 -18.51 6.53 -3.22
CA TRP A 150 -17.31 6.93 -3.95
C TRP A 150 -17.62 8.05 -4.92
N LYS A 151 -16.71 9.01 -5.03
CA LYS A 151 -16.81 10.15 -5.95
C LYS A 151 -15.66 10.11 -6.93
N LEU A 152 -15.98 10.21 -8.23
CA LEU A 152 -14.99 10.42 -9.27
C LEU A 152 -14.47 11.85 -9.17
N ILE A 153 -13.21 11.99 -8.79
CA ILE A 153 -12.54 13.28 -8.61
C ILE A 153 -11.88 13.74 -9.90
N ASN A 154 -11.24 12.81 -10.59
CA ASN A 154 -10.57 13.09 -11.85
C ASN A 154 -10.75 11.88 -12.80
N PRO A 155 -11.37 12.04 -13.98
CA PRO A 155 -11.52 10.94 -14.93
C PRO A 155 -10.23 10.60 -15.69
N SER A 156 -9.23 11.49 -15.70
CA SER A 156 -7.99 11.27 -16.43
C SER A 156 -6.85 12.13 -15.89
N THR A 157 -5.88 11.48 -15.28
CA THR A 157 -4.71 12.15 -14.70
C THR A 157 -3.64 12.50 -15.72
N PRO A 158 -2.87 13.61 -15.51
CA PRO A 158 -1.87 14.06 -16.47
C PRO A 158 -0.59 13.21 -16.50
N TRP A 159 -0.39 12.33 -15.52
CA TRP A 159 0.72 11.36 -15.54
C TRP A 159 0.50 10.19 -16.53
N GLY A 160 -0.60 10.21 -17.29
CA GLY A 160 -0.83 9.33 -18.42
C GLY A 160 -1.23 7.90 -18.05
N GLN A 161 -1.31 7.03 -19.06
CA GLN A 161 -1.68 5.63 -18.86
C GLN A 161 -0.52 4.86 -18.20
N ARG A 162 -0.78 4.24 -17.04
CA ARG A 162 0.17 3.34 -16.38
C ARG A 162 -0.52 2.43 -15.38
N ALA A 163 0.10 1.30 -15.10
CA ALA A 163 -0.22 0.40 -14.01
C ALA A 163 0.99 0.26 -13.07
N LEU A 164 0.79 -0.40 -11.93
CA LEU A 164 1.88 -0.85 -11.04
C LEU A 164 2.74 0.28 -10.46
N HIS A 165 2.23 1.51 -10.40
CA HIS A 165 2.94 2.64 -9.83
C HIS A 165 2.95 2.58 -8.29
N TYR A 166 3.94 3.23 -7.68
CA TYR A 166 4.02 3.35 -6.23
C TYR A 166 3.27 4.61 -5.76
N THR A 167 2.48 4.48 -4.70
CA THR A 167 1.67 5.56 -4.13
C THR A 167 2.01 5.77 -2.66
N VAL A 168 2.20 7.02 -2.24
CA VAL A 168 2.52 7.36 -0.85
C VAL A 168 1.97 8.74 -0.49
N VAL A 169 1.59 8.93 0.77
CA VAL A 169 1.21 10.24 1.32
C VAL A 169 2.37 10.78 2.14
N HIS A 170 2.89 11.94 1.76
CA HIS A 170 4.00 12.59 2.46
C HIS A 170 3.94 14.10 2.30
N ALA A 171 4.33 14.84 3.34
CA ALA A 171 4.36 16.31 3.34
C ALA A 171 3.05 16.96 2.82
N ASP A 172 1.91 16.49 3.35
CA ASP A 172 0.54 16.92 2.97
C ASP A 172 0.25 16.81 1.46
N LYS A 173 0.78 15.78 0.79
CA LYS A 173 0.50 15.48 -0.62
C LYS A 173 0.34 13.99 -0.84
N ILE A 174 -0.45 13.62 -1.84
CA ILE A 174 -0.38 12.28 -2.44
C ILE A 174 0.69 12.30 -3.52
N TRP A 175 1.54 11.28 -3.54
CA TRP A 175 2.63 11.10 -4.50
C TRP A 175 2.37 9.85 -5.33
N VAL A 176 2.57 9.96 -6.64
CA VAL A 176 2.56 8.84 -7.59
C VAL A 176 3.94 8.77 -8.24
N MET A 177 4.58 7.60 -8.19
CA MET A 177 5.94 7.41 -8.67
C MET A 177 6.06 6.13 -9.51
N GLY A 178 6.74 6.25 -10.65
CA GLY A 178 7.07 5.10 -11.49
C GLY A 178 5.86 4.36 -12.05
N GLY A 179 5.94 3.04 -12.14
CA GLY A 179 5.01 2.18 -12.87
C GLY A 179 5.40 2.00 -14.34
N GLN A 180 4.51 1.40 -15.12
CA GLN A 180 4.75 1.15 -16.55
C GLN A 180 3.46 1.01 -17.34
N THR A 181 3.57 1.08 -18.66
CA THR A 181 2.54 0.53 -19.55
C THR A 181 2.75 -0.98 -19.73
N MET A 182 1.65 -1.67 -20.05
CA MET A 182 1.50 -3.10 -20.19
C MET A 182 0.83 -3.44 -21.53
N PRO A 183 1.54 -3.33 -22.68
CA PRO A 183 0.96 -3.55 -24.01
C PRO A 183 0.35 -4.94 -24.24
N ALA A 184 0.73 -5.93 -23.43
CA ALA A 184 0.13 -7.27 -23.45
C ALA A 184 -1.30 -7.32 -22.89
N PHE A 185 -1.71 -6.32 -22.11
CA PHE A 185 -2.99 -6.28 -21.39
C PHE A 185 -3.93 -5.19 -21.92
N ALA A 186 -3.38 -4.04 -22.32
CA ALA A 186 -4.13 -2.92 -22.90
C ALA A 186 -3.31 -2.22 -23.99
N LYS A 187 -3.98 -1.69 -25.02
CA LYS A 187 -3.32 -1.02 -26.14
C LYS A 187 -2.56 0.22 -25.67
N SER A 188 -1.24 0.22 -25.84
CA SER A 188 -0.35 1.35 -25.56
C SER A 188 1.03 1.11 -26.17
N ASP A 189 1.80 2.18 -26.33
CA ASP A 189 3.25 2.06 -26.48
C ASP A 189 3.91 1.62 -25.17
N GLU A 190 5.05 0.94 -25.27
CA GLU A 190 5.84 0.52 -24.13
C GLU A 190 6.54 1.71 -23.48
N ALA A 191 6.39 1.83 -22.16
CA ALA A 191 7.05 2.84 -21.34
C ALA A 191 7.28 2.31 -19.91
N PHE A 192 8.48 2.53 -19.38
CA PHE A 192 8.84 2.30 -17.98
C PHE A 192 9.14 3.63 -17.32
N TYR A 193 8.43 3.96 -16.25
CA TYR A 193 8.46 5.29 -15.69
C TYR A 193 9.41 5.40 -14.49
N ARG A 194 10.09 6.55 -14.41
CA ARG A 194 10.84 7.01 -13.22
C ARG A 194 10.47 8.43 -12.79
N ASP A 195 9.31 8.90 -13.22
CA ASP A 195 8.80 10.22 -12.91
C ASP A 195 8.09 10.26 -11.56
N VAL A 196 7.90 11.48 -11.06
CA VAL A 196 7.29 11.77 -9.76
C VAL A 196 6.21 12.82 -9.96
N TRP A 197 5.02 12.53 -9.44
CA TRP A 197 3.86 13.41 -9.51
C TRP A 197 3.25 13.61 -8.14
N THR A 198 2.76 14.82 -7.87
CA THR A 198 2.12 15.15 -6.59
C THR A 198 0.81 15.89 -6.77
N THR A 199 -0.10 15.70 -5.82
CA THR A 199 -1.37 16.43 -5.76
C THR A 199 -1.79 16.67 -4.30
N THR A 200 -2.65 17.66 -4.10
CA THR A 200 -3.32 17.92 -2.80
C THR A 200 -4.84 17.74 -2.87
N ASP A 201 -5.39 17.44 -4.05
CA ASP A 201 -6.83 17.38 -4.29
C ASP A 201 -7.26 16.25 -5.26
N GLY A 202 -6.31 15.59 -5.93
CA GLY A 202 -6.58 14.56 -6.95
C GLY A 202 -6.93 15.12 -8.33
N VAL A 203 -7.14 16.43 -8.46
CA VAL A 203 -7.51 17.11 -9.71
C VAL A 203 -6.28 17.74 -10.34
N GLU A 204 -5.60 18.61 -9.59
CA GLU A 204 -4.42 19.33 -10.04
C GLU A 204 -3.17 18.56 -9.63
N TRP A 205 -2.27 18.36 -10.59
CA TRP A 205 -1.06 17.57 -10.39
C TRP A 205 0.18 18.35 -10.83
N ALA A 206 1.21 18.30 -9.99
CA ALA A 206 2.51 18.87 -10.29
C ALA A 206 3.54 17.76 -10.50
N SER A 207 4.28 17.83 -11.61
CA SER A 207 5.46 16.97 -11.81
C SER A 207 6.62 17.46 -10.96
N VAL A 208 7.23 16.58 -10.17
CA VAL A 208 8.49 16.84 -9.47
C VAL A 208 9.63 16.32 -10.35
N LYS A 209 10.75 17.05 -10.40
CA LYS A 209 11.92 16.69 -11.20
C LYS A 209 13.06 16.23 -10.28
N PRO A 210 13.28 14.91 -10.13
CA PRO A 210 14.41 14.39 -9.38
C PRO A 210 15.75 14.84 -9.98
N GLN A 211 16.74 15.07 -9.12
CA GLN A 211 18.12 15.30 -9.51
C GLN A 211 18.91 13.99 -9.42
N GLU A 212 19.84 13.77 -10.35
CA GLU A 212 20.71 12.58 -10.29
C GLU A 212 21.72 12.69 -9.14
N PRO A 213 22.07 11.57 -8.49
CA PRO A 213 21.56 10.22 -8.74
C PRO A 213 20.19 9.99 -8.09
N TYR A 214 19.27 9.35 -8.83
CA TYR A 214 18.03 8.80 -8.26
C TYR A 214 17.70 7.43 -8.86
N TRP A 215 16.72 6.76 -8.26
CA TRP A 215 16.29 5.41 -8.61
C TRP A 215 15.93 5.26 -10.12
N SER A 216 16.18 4.05 -10.64
CA SER A 216 15.84 3.63 -12.01
C SER A 216 14.34 3.39 -12.17
N ALA A 217 13.84 3.37 -13.42
CA ALA A 217 12.42 3.10 -13.71
C ALA A 217 11.94 1.79 -13.07
N ARG A 218 10.82 1.87 -12.34
CA ARG A 218 10.31 0.75 -11.52
C ARG A 218 8.88 0.98 -11.07
N GLY A 219 8.26 -0.09 -10.58
CA GLY A 219 6.98 -0.11 -9.89
C GLY A 219 6.84 -1.42 -9.10
N MET A 220 5.61 -1.95 -9.03
CA MET A 220 5.28 -3.20 -8.33
C MET A 220 5.74 -3.19 -6.86
N ILE A 221 5.52 -2.07 -6.19
CA ILE A 221 5.74 -1.92 -4.75
C ILE A 221 4.36 -1.67 -4.14
N GLY A 222 3.86 -2.64 -3.38
CA GLY A 222 2.64 -2.51 -2.62
C GLY A 222 2.84 -1.75 -1.31
N GLY A 223 1.77 -1.27 -0.70
CA GLY A 223 1.82 -0.51 0.55
C GLY A 223 2.51 0.84 0.39
N SER A 224 3.01 1.39 1.50
CA SER A 224 3.75 2.66 1.49
C SER A 224 4.66 2.80 2.71
N ALA A 225 5.82 3.41 2.53
CA ALA A 225 6.81 3.61 3.58
C ALA A 225 7.19 5.09 3.69
N VAL A 226 6.67 5.76 4.71
CA VAL A 226 7.15 7.06 5.18
C VAL A 226 7.75 6.88 6.56
N HIS A 227 9.04 7.15 6.67
CA HIS A 227 9.79 6.93 7.89
C HIS A 227 10.76 8.08 8.12
N LYS A 228 10.79 8.59 9.35
CA LYS A 228 11.63 9.73 9.77
C LYS A 228 11.51 10.94 8.82
N GLY A 229 10.27 11.25 8.41
CA GLY A 229 9.96 12.40 7.55
C GLY A 229 10.43 12.25 6.10
N ARG A 230 10.64 11.01 5.63
CA ARG A 230 11.11 10.72 4.26
C ARG A 230 10.24 9.67 3.62
N ILE A 231 10.04 9.80 2.31
CA ILE A 231 9.53 8.75 1.43
C ILE A 231 10.64 7.72 1.24
N TRP A 232 10.29 6.44 1.30
CA TRP A 232 11.21 5.33 1.01
C TRP A 232 10.73 4.51 -0.17
N ILE A 233 11.69 4.14 -1.02
CA ILE A 233 11.53 3.18 -2.12
C ILE A 233 12.42 1.99 -1.79
N LEU A 234 11.80 0.83 -1.61
CA LEU A 234 12.46 -0.41 -1.20
C LEU A 234 12.27 -1.44 -2.32
N GLY A 235 13.31 -1.70 -3.11
CA GLY A 235 13.26 -2.65 -4.22
C GLY A 235 12.31 -2.27 -5.36
N GLY A 236 11.50 -3.23 -5.81
CA GLY A 236 10.56 -3.10 -6.92
C GLY A 236 11.15 -3.62 -8.23
N GLY A 237 10.63 -3.16 -9.35
CA GLY A 237 11.15 -3.62 -10.64
C GLY A 237 10.34 -3.22 -11.86
N THR A 238 10.61 -3.89 -12.98
CA THR A 238 9.83 -3.77 -14.21
C THR A 238 9.30 -5.13 -14.66
N TYR A 239 8.06 -5.16 -15.12
CA TYR A 239 7.38 -6.31 -15.68
C TYR A 239 7.71 -6.47 -17.17
N ASP A 240 7.73 -7.70 -17.66
CA ASP A 240 8.05 -8.02 -19.05
C ASP A 240 6.97 -7.55 -20.02
N THR A 241 7.39 -7.18 -21.22
CA THR A 241 6.52 -6.69 -22.28
C THR A 241 6.86 -7.40 -23.59
N PRO A 242 6.02 -7.27 -24.65
CA PRO A 242 6.34 -7.86 -25.94
C PRO A 242 7.68 -7.41 -26.54
N LYS A 243 8.16 -6.18 -26.26
CA LYS A 243 9.46 -5.69 -26.76
C LYS A 243 10.60 -5.90 -25.75
N THR A 244 10.30 -5.98 -24.46
CA THR A 244 11.26 -6.20 -23.38
C THR A 244 10.86 -7.46 -22.58
N PRO A 245 11.22 -8.68 -23.05
CA PRO A 245 10.69 -9.94 -22.51
C PRO A 245 11.41 -10.41 -21.24
N THR A 246 11.93 -9.49 -20.44
CA THR A 246 12.69 -9.82 -19.23
C THR A 246 12.33 -8.87 -18.11
N ARG A 247 11.95 -9.45 -16.96
CA ARG A 247 11.66 -8.70 -15.74
C ARG A 247 12.94 -8.25 -15.04
N GLN A 248 12.92 -7.06 -14.48
CA GLN A 248 13.99 -6.57 -13.61
C GLN A 248 13.53 -6.60 -12.16
N TYR A 249 14.31 -7.22 -11.28
CA TYR A 249 14.02 -7.24 -9.84
C TYR A 249 15.08 -6.44 -9.10
N LEU A 250 14.66 -5.61 -8.15
CA LEU A 250 15.54 -4.69 -7.43
C LEU A 250 15.40 -4.90 -5.92
N ASN A 251 16.47 -4.58 -5.19
CA ASN A 251 16.53 -4.56 -3.72
C ASN A 251 17.41 -3.42 -3.20
N ASP A 252 17.63 -2.38 -3.99
CA ASP A 252 18.24 -1.13 -3.55
C ASP A 252 17.26 -0.35 -2.66
N VAL A 253 17.82 0.48 -1.77
CA VAL A 253 17.06 1.29 -0.81
C VAL A 253 17.33 2.76 -1.06
N TRP A 254 16.27 3.50 -1.34
CA TRP A 254 16.32 4.93 -1.59
C TRP A 254 15.37 5.69 -0.66
N SER A 255 15.73 6.93 -0.34
CA SER A 255 14.80 7.83 0.35
C SER A 255 14.94 9.28 -0.07
N SER A 256 13.86 10.04 0.06
CA SER A 256 13.85 11.48 -0.15
C SER A 256 12.87 12.17 0.79
N ALA A 257 13.19 13.40 1.21
CA ALA A 257 12.27 14.24 1.97
C ALA A 257 11.34 15.07 1.06
N ASP A 258 11.74 15.30 -0.20
CA ASP A 258 11.12 16.26 -1.12
C ASP A 258 10.83 15.70 -2.52
N GLY A 259 11.23 14.45 -2.79
CA GLY A 259 11.14 13.79 -4.09
C GLY A 259 12.10 14.35 -5.16
N VAL A 260 12.92 15.35 -4.82
CA VAL A 260 13.92 15.97 -5.71
C VAL A 260 15.29 15.38 -5.44
N GLN A 261 15.75 15.41 -4.19
CA GLN A 261 17.06 14.88 -3.79
C GLN A 261 16.89 13.51 -3.17
N TRP A 262 17.51 12.50 -3.76
CA TRP A 262 17.41 11.12 -3.31
C TRP A 262 18.74 10.64 -2.73
N LYS A 263 18.69 10.01 -1.56
CA LYS A 263 19.82 9.28 -0.98
C LYS A 263 19.64 7.79 -1.26
N ARG A 264 20.62 7.16 -1.92
CA ARG A 264 20.77 5.70 -1.91
C ARG A 264 21.45 5.30 -0.60
N HIS A 265 20.76 4.52 0.22
CA HIS A 265 21.27 4.03 1.50
C HIS A 265 22.10 2.76 1.30
N ILE A 266 21.57 1.81 0.54
CA ILE A 266 22.30 0.60 0.14
C ILE A 266 21.96 0.24 -1.30
N GLU A 267 22.95 -0.26 -2.04
CA GLU A 267 22.80 -0.71 -3.43
C GLU A 267 22.20 -2.12 -3.52
N ALA A 268 22.50 -2.98 -2.57
CA ALA A 268 21.98 -4.34 -2.50
C ALA A 268 21.74 -4.72 -1.03
N ALA A 269 20.47 -4.69 -0.66
CA ALA A 269 19.96 -5.28 0.55
C ALA A 269 20.24 -6.79 0.71
N PRO A 270 20.29 -7.34 1.94
CA PRO A 270 20.34 -8.80 2.16
C PRO A 270 19.11 -9.60 1.69
N TRP A 271 17.93 -8.98 1.55
CA TRP A 271 16.76 -9.69 1.00
C TRP A 271 16.82 -9.75 -0.53
N VAL A 272 16.33 -10.87 -1.08
CA VAL A 272 16.38 -11.11 -2.52
C VAL A 272 15.63 -10.01 -3.30
N PRO A 273 16.17 -9.52 -4.44
CA PRO A 273 15.46 -8.63 -5.35
C PRO A 273 14.07 -9.14 -5.72
N ARG A 274 13.07 -8.26 -5.66
CA ARG A 274 11.65 -8.67 -5.74
C ARG A 274 10.73 -7.57 -6.25
N GLN A 275 9.59 -8.00 -6.75
CA GLN A 275 8.43 -7.21 -7.16
C GLN A 275 7.19 -7.72 -6.43
N TYR A 276 6.11 -6.94 -6.48
CA TYR A 276 4.81 -7.26 -5.90
C TYR A 276 4.87 -7.51 -4.39
N HIS A 277 5.93 -7.06 -3.73
CA HIS A 277 6.06 -7.06 -2.28
C HIS A 277 5.39 -5.83 -1.69
N ASP A 278 4.88 -5.97 -0.47
CA ASP A 278 4.40 -4.85 0.32
C ASP A 278 5.52 -4.22 1.16
N VAL A 279 5.41 -2.91 1.34
CA VAL A 279 6.24 -2.12 2.26
C VAL A 279 5.39 -1.38 3.28
N ALA A 280 5.96 -1.16 4.46
CA ALA A 280 5.30 -0.40 5.52
C ALA A 280 6.32 0.35 6.39
N ALA A 281 5.81 1.32 7.15
CA ALA A 281 6.52 1.93 8.28
C ALA A 281 5.73 1.68 9.57
N TRP A 282 6.33 0.97 10.52
CA TRP A 282 5.73 0.64 11.81
C TRP A 282 6.82 0.36 12.84
N ASP A 283 6.56 0.71 14.10
CA ASP A 283 7.48 0.48 15.22
C ASP A 283 8.87 1.13 15.00
N ASP A 284 8.85 2.39 14.50
CA ASP A 284 10.04 3.17 14.10
C ASP A 284 10.96 2.43 13.11
N ARG A 285 10.38 1.58 12.25
CA ARG A 285 11.10 0.73 11.29
C ARG A 285 10.41 0.71 9.93
N LEU A 286 11.23 0.55 8.91
CA LEU A 286 10.85 0.16 7.55
C LEU A 286 10.65 -1.35 7.50
N TRP A 287 9.72 -1.79 6.66
CA TRP A 287 9.39 -3.19 6.48
C TRP A 287 9.27 -3.58 5.01
N VAL A 288 9.68 -4.81 4.69
CA VAL A 288 9.54 -5.46 3.39
C VAL A 288 8.99 -6.86 3.61
N PHE A 289 7.92 -7.23 2.89
CA PHE A 289 7.26 -8.52 3.05
C PHE A 289 7.14 -9.26 1.72
N GLU A 290 7.23 -10.59 1.75
CA GLU A 290 6.82 -11.45 0.63
C GLU A 290 7.39 -11.00 -0.73
N GLY A 291 6.70 -11.27 -1.84
CA GLY A 291 7.02 -10.79 -3.16
C GLY A 291 7.42 -11.91 -4.12
N TYR A 292 7.65 -11.51 -5.35
CA TYR A 292 7.97 -12.40 -6.46
C TYR A 292 9.34 -12.07 -7.07
N ALA A 293 10.09 -13.12 -7.37
CA ALA A 293 11.29 -13.05 -8.21
C ALA A 293 11.39 -14.24 -9.18
N LYS A 294 11.85 -15.40 -8.69
CA LYS A 294 11.80 -16.70 -9.39
C LYS A 294 10.84 -17.67 -8.71
N GLY A 295 9.95 -17.11 -7.89
CA GLY A 295 9.08 -17.80 -6.95
C GLY A 295 8.58 -16.83 -5.90
N ASN A 296 7.45 -17.17 -5.30
CA ASN A 296 6.87 -16.44 -4.19
C ASN A 296 7.73 -16.53 -2.93
N ARG A 297 7.57 -15.56 -2.04
CA ARG A 297 8.33 -15.45 -0.79
C ARG A 297 7.40 -15.42 0.42
N ASN A 298 7.94 -15.84 1.56
CA ASN A 298 7.30 -15.71 2.87
C ASN A 298 8.21 -15.09 3.94
N ASP A 299 9.25 -14.38 3.53
CA ASP A 299 10.11 -13.64 4.45
C ASP A 299 9.49 -12.29 4.82
N ALA A 300 9.91 -11.78 5.98
CA ALA A 300 9.55 -10.47 6.50
C ALA A 300 10.83 -9.81 7.03
N TRP A 301 11.19 -8.66 6.48
CA TRP A 301 12.42 -7.96 6.81
C TRP A 301 12.10 -6.58 7.40
N TYR A 302 12.90 -6.13 8.36
CA TYR A 302 12.79 -4.79 8.91
C TYR A 302 14.14 -4.10 9.09
N SER A 303 14.09 -2.77 9.11
CA SER A 303 15.25 -1.92 9.38
C SER A 303 14.85 -0.58 10.00
N ALA A 304 15.65 -0.11 10.95
CA ALA A 304 15.45 1.18 11.59
C ALA A 304 16.00 2.37 10.77
N ASP A 305 16.95 2.09 9.86
CA ASP A 305 17.79 3.08 9.17
C ASP A 305 17.85 2.89 7.63
N GLY A 306 17.33 1.77 7.12
CA GLY A 306 17.39 1.41 5.70
C GLY A 306 18.72 0.80 5.24
N GLU A 307 19.67 0.58 6.15
CA GLU A 307 21.01 0.06 5.87
C GLU A 307 21.24 -1.29 6.59
N HIS A 308 20.84 -1.40 7.86
CA HIS A 308 20.93 -2.62 8.66
C HIS A 308 19.58 -3.32 8.74
N TRP A 309 19.52 -4.55 8.28
CA TRP A 309 18.25 -5.27 8.13
C TRP A 309 18.27 -6.64 8.78
N PHE A 310 17.13 -6.99 9.35
CA PHE A 310 16.91 -8.21 10.09
C PHE A 310 15.68 -8.92 9.54
N GLU A 311 15.79 -10.23 9.36
CA GLU A 311 14.66 -11.08 9.01
C GLU A 311 13.91 -11.49 10.28
N VAL A 312 12.58 -11.44 10.25
CA VAL A 312 11.74 -12.09 11.25
C VAL A 312 11.74 -13.59 10.96
N PRO A 313 12.26 -14.44 11.86
CA PRO A 313 12.37 -15.86 11.59
C PRO A 313 11.01 -16.56 11.67
N ASN A 314 10.90 -17.71 11.01
CA ASN A 314 9.78 -18.65 11.14
C ASN A 314 8.40 -18.05 10.80
N THR A 315 8.32 -17.25 9.75
CA THR A 315 7.04 -16.74 9.24
C THR A 315 6.07 -17.89 8.93
N PRO A 316 4.85 -17.90 9.52
CA PRO A 316 3.98 -19.09 9.52
C PRO A 316 3.10 -19.21 8.28
N TRP A 317 3.00 -18.17 7.46
CA TRP A 317 2.12 -18.12 6.29
C TRP A 317 2.85 -18.57 5.02
N LYS A 318 2.08 -19.13 4.08
CA LYS A 318 2.61 -19.68 2.83
C LYS A 318 3.20 -18.59 1.93
N PRO A 319 4.23 -18.91 1.11
CA PRO A 319 4.78 -17.98 0.14
C PRO A 319 3.72 -17.38 -0.78
N ARG A 320 3.74 -16.06 -0.92
CA ARG A 320 2.79 -15.30 -1.74
C ARG A 320 3.48 -14.11 -2.40
N HIS A 321 2.75 -13.42 -3.27
CA HIS A 321 3.02 -12.03 -3.58
C HIS A 321 1.74 -11.20 -3.56
N ALA A 322 1.87 -9.87 -3.66
CA ALA A 322 0.77 -8.91 -3.77
C ALA A 322 -0.30 -9.17 -2.70
N ALA A 323 0.18 -9.31 -1.47
CA ALA A 323 -0.68 -9.39 -0.31
C ALA A 323 -1.27 -8.00 0.01
N SER A 324 -1.91 -7.91 1.16
CA SER A 324 -2.40 -6.65 1.70
C SER A 324 -1.87 -6.45 3.11
N VAL A 325 -0.87 -5.59 3.23
CA VAL A 325 -0.26 -5.24 4.51
C VAL A 325 -0.91 -4.00 5.12
N PHE A 326 -1.35 -4.11 6.37
CA PHE A 326 -1.92 -2.99 7.13
C PHE A 326 -1.03 -2.61 8.31
N VAL A 327 -0.88 -1.30 8.55
CA VAL A 327 -0.48 -0.78 9.87
C VAL A 327 -1.76 -0.37 10.61
N HIS A 328 -2.18 -1.15 11.59
CA HIS A 328 -3.47 -0.95 12.24
C HIS A 328 -3.42 -1.32 13.72
N ASN A 329 -3.96 -0.45 14.58
CA ASN A 329 -4.01 -0.60 16.04
C ASN A 329 -2.67 -1.02 16.65
N GLY A 330 -1.59 -0.34 16.24
CA GLY A 330 -0.24 -0.56 16.79
C GLY A 330 0.39 -1.89 16.36
N SER A 331 -0.10 -2.55 15.31
CA SER A 331 0.45 -3.80 14.78
C SER A 331 0.53 -3.78 13.25
N LEU A 332 1.35 -4.67 12.70
CA LEU A 332 1.32 -5.00 11.28
C LEU A 332 0.40 -6.20 11.02
N TRP A 333 -0.26 -6.21 9.89
CA TRP A 333 -1.17 -7.29 9.49
C TRP A 333 -0.85 -7.73 8.07
N MET A 334 -0.89 -9.04 7.83
CA MET A 334 -0.72 -9.66 6.53
C MET A 334 -2.03 -10.34 6.15
N VAL A 335 -2.62 -9.93 5.03
CA VAL A 335 -3.96 -10.36 4.60
C VAL A 335 -3.92 -10.81 3.15
N ALA A 336 -4.39 -12.03 2.87
CA ALA A 336 -4.54 -12.58 1.53
C ALA A 336 -3.25 -12.53 0.67
N GLY A 337 -3.38 -12.53 -0.66
CA GLY A 337 -2.29 -12.52 -1.63
C GLY A 337 -2.51 -13.50 -2.79
N ASN A 338 -1.54 -13.55 -3.71
CA ASN A 338 -1.62 -14.37 -4.92
C ASN A 338 -1.74 -15.88 -4.66
N ASN A 339 -1.45 -16.36 -3.45
CA ASN A 339 -1.65 -17.74 -3.04
C ASN A 339 -3.14 -18.11 -2.90
N MET A 340 -4.05 -17.15 -3.09
CA MET A 340 -5.50 -17.32 -3.07
C MET A 340 -6.01 -17.90 -1.74
N GLU A 341 -5.40 -17.47 -0.63
CA GLU A 341 -5.90 -17.73 0.72
C GLU A 341 -6.60 -16.48 1.28
N SER A 342 -7.61 -16.68 2.13
CA SER A 342 -8.30 -15.60 2.87
C SER A 342 -7.79 -15.51 4.32
N ASP A 343 -6.51 -15.82 4.53
CA ASP A 343 -5.89 -15.83 5.84
C ASP A 343 -5.47 -14.44 6.31
N VAL A 344 -5.50 -14.25 7.62
CA VAL A 344 -5.18 -13.01 8.30
C VAL A 344 -4.21 -13.30 9.44
N TRP A 345 -3.06 -12.64 9.40
CA TRP A 345 -2.01 -12.75 10.39
C TRP A 345 -1.68 -11.37 10.94
N ARG A 346 -1.39 -11.31 12.23
CA ARG A 346 -0.95 -10.08 12.91
C ARG A 346 0.45 -10.25 13.44
N LEU A 347 1.36 -9.36 13.06
CA LEU A 347 2.68 -9.24 13.66
C LEU A 347 2.64 -8.23 14.80
N LYS A 348 3.14 -8.62 15.96
CA LYS A 348 3.34 -7.72 17.09
C LYS A 348 4.74 -7.89 17.67
N ARG A 349 5.23 -6.84 18.32
CA ARG A 349 6.47 -6.89 19.12
C ARG A 349 6.24 -7.79 20.34
N LYS A 350 7.24 -8.59 20.72
CA LYS A 350 7.22 -9.41 21.94
C LYS A 350 7.45 -8.59 23.21
#